data_AF-A0A2I2G108-F1
#
_entry.id   AF-A0A2I2G108-F1
#
_cell.length_a   1.000
_cell.length_b   1.000
_cell.length_c   1.000
_cell.angle_alpha   90.00
_cell.angle_beta   90.00
_cell.angle_gamma   90.00
#
_symmetry.space_group_name_H-M   'P 1'
#
loop_
_entity.id
_entity.type
_entity.pdbx_description
1 polymer ?
#
loop_
_entity_poly.entity_id
_entity_poly.type
_entity_poly.pdbx_seq_one_letter_code
_entity_poly.pdbx_strand_id
1 'polypeptide(L)'
;MLLEEKEFFGDEFLGLRISFGDPQSHWTLTEKLGERHSQLIPEDVIEYPSLRGAAYGTFLAKSAENVNQEAVIRIIMQIPHAGAEIASSAERARYAVQTIPKRAQDMVDALTLLDGAQCRCAPRLMGVVERAQGDTDPVPGGFLTYLLLEKLPGKKMGPWFWDLDRDERDKMRAYLKDAWIECTRTSQYRPLSSPSKMFWDASTQRMHVFDHSMMT
;
A
#
# COMPACT_ATOMS: atom_id res chain seq x y z
N MET A 1 6.19 -1.12 29.22
CA MET A 1 5.24 -2.00 28.54
C MET A 1 5.08 -1.44 27.15
N LEU A 2 5.77 -2.03 26.17
CA LEU A 2 5.58 -1.67 24.77
C LEU A 2 4.13 -2.03 24.47
N LEU A 3 3.30 -1.05 24.10
CA LEU A 3 2.02 -1.34 23.47
C LEU A 3 2.37 -2.17 22.23
N GLU A 4 1.95 -3.44 22.18
CA GLU A 4 1.98 -4.18 20.93
C GLU A 4 1.23 -3.34 19.90
N GLU A 5 1.90 -2.97 18.82
CA GLU A 5 1.24 -2.30 17.71
C GLU A 5 0.13 -3.22 17.22
N LYS A 6 -1.07 -2.67 17.14
CA LYS A 6 -2.24 -3.46 16.81
C LYS A 6 -2.21 -3.87 15.35
N GLU A 7 -2.20 -5.18 15.13
CA GLU A 7 -2.22 -5.77 13.80
C GLU A 7 -3.65 -5.97 13.30
N PHE A 8 -3.90 -5.67 12.02
CA PHE A 8 -5.19 -5.90 11.36
C PHE A 8 -5.10 -6.90 10.22
N PHE A 9 -3.89 -7.26 9.82
CA PHE A 9 -3.59 -8.23 8.79
C PHE A 9 -2.82 -9.40 9.41
N GLY A 10 -3.53 -10.39 9.94
CA GLY A 10 -2.91 -11.57 10.52
C GLY A 10 -2.53 -12.63 9.48
N ASP A 11 -2.08 -13.79 9.97
CA ASP A 11 -1.67 -14.92 9.13
C ASP A 11 -2.80 -15.48 8.26
N GLU A 12 -4.07 -15.20 8.59
CA GLU A 12 -5.24 -15.57 7.78
C GLU A 12 -5.24 -14.98 6.37
N PHE A 13 -4.47 -13.91 6.14
CA PHE A 13 -4.29 -13.34 4.80
C PHE A 13 -3.28 -14.15 3.96
N LEU A 14 -2.37 -14.91 4.58
CA LEU A 14 -1.41 -15.71 3.84
C LEU A 14 -2.09 -16.91 3.17
N GLY A 15 -1.79 -17.12 1.89
CA GLY A 15 -2.49 -18.09 1.05
C GLY A 15 -3.82 -17.59 0.47
N LEU A 16 -4.28 -16.38 0.83
CA LEU A 16 -5.47 -15.79 0.22
C LEU A 16 -5.23 -15.58 -1.28
N ARG A 17 -6.15 -16.11 -2.09
CA ARG A 17 -6.15 -15.96 -3.55
C ARG A 17 -7.07 -14.82 -3.97
N ILE A 18 -6.52 -13.84 -4.67
CA ILE A 18 -7.24 -12.67 -5.17
C ILE A 18 -7.29 -12.75 -6.70
N SER A 19 -8.48 -12.55 -7.25
CA SER A 19 -8.70 -12.48 -8.70
C SER A 19 -8.83 -11.03 -9.13
N PHE A 20 -8.01 -10.62 -10.10
CA PHE A 20 -8.08 -9.33 -10.79
C PHE A 20 -8.68 -9.54 -12.19
N GLY A 21 -9.51 -8.60 -12.64
CA GLY A 21 -10.11 -8.62 -13.97
C GLY A 21 -9.23 -7.95 -15.02
N ASP A 22 -9.32 -8.45 -16.25
CA ASP A 22 -8.74 -7.93 -17.51
C ASP A 22 -7.23 -7.55 -17.53
N PRO A 23 -6.33 -8.47 -17.96
CA PRO A 23 -6.61 -9.87 -18.18
C PRO A 23 -6.90 -10.55 -16.85
N GLN A 24 -7.78 -11.56 -16.88
CA GLN A 24 -8.07 -12.33 -15.68
C GLN A 24 -6.77 -12.96 -15.15
N SER A 25 -6.39 -12.57 -13.94
CA SER A 25 -5.18 -13.08 -13.27
C SER A 25 -5.45 -13.36 -11.81
N HIS A 26 -4.76 -14.35 -11.27
CA HIS A 26 -4.94 -14.76 -9.88
C HIS A 26 -3.63 -14.72 -9.14
N TRP A 27 -3.67 -14.14 -7.95
CA TRP A 27 -2.49 -13.88 -7.15
C TRP A 27 -2.70 -14.39 -5.74
N THR A 28 -1.73 -15.13 -5.23
CA THR A 28 -1.77 -15.67 -3.86
C THR A 28 -0.84 -14.85 -2.99
N LEU A 29 -1.32 -14.35 -1.86
CA LEU A 29 -0.50 -13.65 -0.88
C LEU A 29 0.47 -14.63 -0.21
N THR A 30 1.76 -14.36 -0.23
CA THR A 30 2.78 -15.29 0.27
C THR A 30 3.58 -14.76 1.44
N GLU A 31 3.69 -13.43 1.59
CA GLU A 31 4.46 -12.80 2.67
C GLU A 31 3.88 -11.43 3.00
N LYS A 32 3.75 -11.11 4.29
CA LYS A 32 3.41 -9.76 4.77
C LYS A 32 4.69 -8.91 4.80
N LEU A 33 4.76 -7.90 3.95
CA LEU A 33 5.90 -6.97 3.86
C LEU A 33 5.78 -5.81 4.86
N GLY A 34 4.58 -5.58 5.39
CA GLY A 34 4.31 -4.61 6.44
C GLY A 34 2.87 -4.15 6.45
N GLU A 35 2.47 -3.53 7.56
CA GLU A 35 1.16 -2.91 7.68
C GLU A 35 1.25 -1.58 8.43
N ARG A 36 0.11 -0.88 8.45
CA ARG A 36 -0.16 0.27 9.33
C ARG A 36 -1.67 0.48 9.40
N HIS A 37 -2.13 1.29 10.33
CA HIS A 37 -3.53 1.67 10.40
C HIS A 37 -3.70 3.13 10.83
N SER A 38 -4.84 3.71 10.49
CA SER A 38 -5.33 4.99 10.99
C SER A 38 -6.61 4.73 11.79
N GLN A 39 -6.50 3.90 12.82
CA GLN A 39 -7.64 3.56 13.67
C GLN A 39 -8.06 4.82 14.44
N LEU A 40 -9.33 5.16 14.36
CA LEU A 40 -9.90 6.28 15.10
C LEU A 40 -10.12 5.89 16.56
N ILE A 41 -9.98 6.86 17.46
CA ILE A 41 -10.48 6.74 18.84
C ILE A 41 -11.96 7.12 18.88
N PRO A 42 -12.74 6.70 19.91
CA PRO A 42 -14.16 7.05 20.02
C PRO A 42 -14.45 8.55 19.93
N GLU A 43 -13.58 9.38 20.49
CA GLU A 43 -13.69 10.84 20.48
C GLU A 43 -13.65 11.40 19.04
N ASP A 44 -12.74 10.91 18.21
CA ASP A 44 -12.62 11.32 16.80
C ASP A 44 -13.88 10.96 16.00
N VAL A 45 -14.53 9.85 16.32
CA VAL A 45 -15.78 9.43 15.66
C VAL A 45 -16.93 10.36 16.00
N ILE A 46 -16.96 10.89 17.23
CA ILE A 46 -17.99 11.83 17.68
C ILE A 46 -17.73 13.21 17.05
N GLU A 47 -16.50 13.69 17.07
CA GLU A 47 -16.12 15.00 16.55
C GLU A 47 -16.17 15.05 15.02
N TYR A 48 -15.76 13.97 14.36
CA TYR A 48 -15.66 13.86 12.91
C TYR A 48 -16.41 12.63 12.38
N PRO A 49 -17.76 12.63 12.37
CA PRO A 49 -18.59 11.47 12.04
C PRO A 49 -18.47 11.01 10.58
N SER A 50 -17.79 11.76 9.71
CA SER A 50 -17.47 11.37 8.34
C SER A 50 -16.15 10.61 8.22
N LEU A 51 -15.26 10.66 9.21
CA LEU A 51 -13.99 9.93 9.18
C LEU A 51 -14.22 8.43 9.37
N ARG A 52 -13.35 7.64 8.75
CA ARG A 52 -13.37 6.18 8.85
C ARG A 52 -11.96 5.68 9.11
N GLY A 53 -11.86 4.73 10.03
CA GLY A 53 -10.61 4.01 10.27
C GLY A 53 -10.29 3.10 9.09
N ALA A 54 -9.01 2.99 8.76
CA ALA A 54 -8.53 2.10 7.72
C ALA A 54 -7.22 1.43 8.13
N ALA A 55 -7.05 0.17 7.75
CA ALA A 55 -5.80 -0.55 7.79
C ALA A 55 -5.23 -0.70 6.36
N TYR A 56 -3.90 -0.70 6.27
CA TYR A 56 -3.13 -0.73 5.03
C TYR A 56 -2.10 -1.86 5.08
N GLY A 57 -2.41 -2.99 4.46
CA GLY A 57 -1.53 -4.15 4.37
C GLY A 57 -0.73 -4.11 3.07
N THR A 58 0.55 -4.51 3.12
CA THR A 58 1.39 -4.69 1.92
C THR A 58 1.94 -6.11 1.94
N PHE A 59 1.71 -6.84 0.84
CA PHE A 59 2.05 -8.25 0.73
C PHE A 59 2.83 -8.52 -0.54
N LEU A 60 3.77 -9.46 -0.47
CA LEU A 60 4.29 -10.14 -1.64
C LEU A 60 3.24 -11.13 -2.11
N ALA A 61 3.05 -11.22 -3.43
CA ALA A 61 2.14 -12.17 -4.04
C ALA A 61 2.81 -12.89 -5.22
N LYS A 62 2.39 -14.14 -5.44
CA LYS A 62 2.81 -14.95 -6.59
C LYS A 62 1.64 -15.20 -7.53
N SER A 63 1.89 -15.12 -8.84
CA SER A 63 0.88 -15.45 -9.85
C SER A 63 0.59 -16.94 -9.82
N ALA A 64 -0.70 -17.29 -9.93
CA ALA A 64 -1.13 -18.68 -10.10
C ALA A 64 -0.85 -19.19 -11.52
N GLU A 65 -0.76 -18.29 -12.50
CA GLU A 65 -0.50 -18.58 -13.90
C GLU A 65 1.00 -18.75 -14.18
N ASN A 66 1.86 -18.06 -13.42
CA ASN A 66 3.31 -18.17 -13.53
C ASN A 66 3.99 -18.06 -12.16
N VAL A 67 4.47 -19.18 -11.63
CA VAL A 67 5.10 -19.27 -10.30
C VAL A 67 6.38 -18.44 -10.14
N ASN A 68 7.03 -18.06 -11.23
CA ASN A 68 8.22 -17.20 -11.22
C ASN A 68 7.87 -15.71 -11.25
N GLN A 69 6.59 -15.38 -11.44
CA GLN A 69 6.12 -14.00 -11.47
C GLN A 69 5.64 -13.57 -10.08
N GLU A 70 6.24 -12.49 -9.60
CA GLU A 70 5.91 -11.89 -8.31
C GLU A 70 5.35 -10.48 -8.51
N ALA A 71 4.47 -10.09 -7.58
CA ALA A 71 3.87 -8.77 -7.52
C ALA A 71 3.78 -8.32 -6.06
N VAL A 72 3.46 -7.04 -5.87
CA VAL A 72 3.07 -6.51 -4.56
C VAL A 72 1.57 -6.29 -4.56
N ILE A 73 0.86 -6.80 -3.56
CA ILE A 73 -0.55 -6.48 -3.35
C ILE A 73 -0.67 -5.56 -2.15
N ARG A 74 -1.35 -4.44 -2.32
CA ARG A 74 -1.75 -3.56 -1.21
C ARG A 74 -3.23 -3.75 -0.92
N ILE A 75 -3.55 -3.90 0.35
CA ILE A 75 -4.92 -4.09 0.83
C ILE A 75 -5.30 -2.87 1.67
N ILE A 76 -6.45 -2.29 1.38
CA ILE A 76 -7.03 -1.16 2.10
C ILE A 76 -8.35 -1.65 2.67
N MET A 77 -8.42 -1.79 3.99
CA MET A 77 -9.56 -2.40 4.68
C MET A 77 -10.14 -1.44 5.70
N GLN A 78 -11.47 -1.28 5.71
CA GLN A 78 -12.14 -0.51 6.75
C GLN A 78 -11.99 -1.23 8.09
N ILE A 79 -11.63 -0.49 9.12
CA ILE A 79 -11.51 -1.02 10.49
C ILE A 79 -12.44 -0.25 11.44
N PRO A 80 -12.93 -0.90 12.50
CA PRO A 80 -13.70 -0.21 13.53
C PRO A 80 -12.82 0.83 14.25
N HIS A 81 -13.45 1.77 14.93
CA HIS A 81 -12.75 2.62 15.90
C HIS A 81 -12.34 1.79 17.12
N ALA A 82 -11.35 2.26 17.87
CA ALA A 82 -10.83 1.57 19.03
C ALA A 82 -11.94 1.29 20.06
N GLY A 83 -12.05 0.03 20.49
CA GLY A 83 -13.06 -0.45 21.43
C GLY A 83 -14.30 -1.04 20.75
N ALA A 84 -14.58 -0.74 19.47
CA ALA A 84 -15.72 -1.30 18.75
C ALA A 84 -15.44 -2.68 18.12
N GLU A 85 -14.23 -3.23 18.26
CA GLU A 85 -13.89 -4.57 17.77
C GLU A 85 -14.69 -5.66 18.48
N ILE A 86 -14.97 -5.45 19.77
CA ILE A 86 -15.73 -6.37 20.61
C ILE A 86 -17.24 -6.23 20.44
N ALA A 87 -17.70 -5.20 19.72
CA ALA A 87 -19.11 -5.01 19.40
C ALA A 87 -19.59 -6.15 18.49
N SER A 88 -20.90 -6.38 18.44
CA SER A 88 -21.46 -7.39 17.55
C SER A 88 -21.18 -7.06 16.08
N SER A 89 -21.12 -8.09 15.23
CA SER A 89 -20.98 -7.94 13.77
C SER A 89 -22.04 -6.96 13.20
N ALA A 90 -23.29 -7.07 13.67
CA ALA A 90 -24.39 -6.19 13.28
C ALA A 90 -24.19 -4.72 13.69
N GLU A 91 -23.56 -4.45 14.83
CA GLU A 91 -23.23 -3.08 15.24
C GLU A 91 -22.09 -2.50 14.41
N ARG A 92 -21.04 -3.28 14.16
CA ARG A 92 -19.92 -2.85 13.31
C ARG A 92 -20.38 -2.57 11.88
N ALA A 93 -21.28 -3.40 11.35
CA ALA A 93 -21.86 -3.22 10.02
C ALA A 93 -22.59 -1.88 9.83
N ARG A 94 -23.13 -1.27 10.90
CA ARG A 94 -23.78 0.05 10.81
C ARG A 94 -22.83 1.17 10.41
N TYR A 95 -21.53 0.99 10.64
CA TYR A 95 -20.51 1.98 10.30
C TYR A 95 -19.86 1.75 8.93
N ALA A 96 -20.27 0.69 8.24
CA ALA A 96 -19.77 0.33 6.92
C ALA A 96 -19.95 1.44 5.89
N VAL A 97 -18.90 1.71 5.14
CA VAL A 97 -18.96 2.53 3.93
C VAL A 97 -18.19 1.84 2.81
N GLN A 98 -18.58 2.09 1.57
CA GLN A 98 -17.91 1.50 0.40
C GLN A 98 -16.78 2.37 -0.15
N THR A 99 -16.69 3.64 0.29
CA THR A 99 -15.64 4.56 -0.19
C THR A 99 -14.43 4.52 0.71
N ILE A 100 -13.25 4.31 0.11
CA ILE A 100 -11.97 4.42 0.83
C ILE A 100 -11.73 5.87 1.30
N PRO A 101 -10.94 6.09 2.37
CA PRO A 101 -10.60 7.43 2.83
C PRO A 101 -9.92 8.25 1.72
N LYS A 102 -10.14 9.58 1.68
CA LYS A 102 -9.55 10.49 0.66
C LYS A 102 -8.06 10.25 0.44
N ARG A 103 -7.35 10.06 1.53
CA ARG A 103 -5.92 9.86 1.58
C ARG A 103 -5.48 8.54 0.88
N ALA A 104 -6.34 7.51 0.89
CA ALA A 104 -6.15 6.26 0.17
C ALA A 104 -6.51 6.41 -1.31
N GLN A 105 -7.56 7.19 -1.60
CA GLN A 105 -7.91 7.57 -2.96
C GLN A 105 -6.77 8.33 -3.65
N ASP A 106 -6.13 9.28 -2.96
CA ASP A 106 -4.98 10.03 -3.49
C ASP A 106 -3.83 9.10 -3.91
N MET A 107 -3.62 7.99 -3.19
CA MET A 107 -2.63 6.97 -3.55
C MET A 107 -3.03 6.20 -4.81
N VAL A 108 -4.29 5.78 -4.91
CA VAL A 108 -4.83 5.10 -6.11
C VAL A 108 -4.72 6.01 -7.33
N ASP A 109 -5.11 7.27 -7.18
CA ASP A 109 -5.06 8.29 -8.23
C ASP A 109 -3.62 8.55 -8.68
N ALA A 110 -2.68 8.67 -7.73
CA ALA A 110 -1.26 8.85 -8.04
C ALA A 110 -0.67 7.66 -8.81
N LEU A 111 -0.97 6.43 -8.38
CA LEU A 111 -0.52 5.21 -9.07
C LEU A 111 -1.12 5.11 -10.48
N THR A 112 -2.40 5.46 -10.63
CA THR A 112 -3.08 5.50 -11.93
C THR A 112 -2.43 6.52 -12.88
N LEU A 113 -2.11 7.72 -12.38
CA LEU A 113 -1.44 8.76 -13.16
C LEU A 113 -0.02 8.35 -13.56
N LEU A 114 0.75 7.77 -12.63
CA LEU A 114 2.12 7.32 -12.89
C LEU A 114 2.17 6.18 -13.92
N ASP A 115 1.25 5.22 -13.82
CA ASP A 115 1.13 4.12 -14.77
C ASP A 115 0.68 4.60 -16.16
N GLY A 116 -0.35 5.45 -16.22
CA GLY A 116 -0.83 6.04 -17.47
C GLY A 116 0.22 6.91 -18.18
N ALA A 117 1.09 7.57 -17.41
CA ALA A 117 2.24 8.31 -17.93
C ALA A 117 3.47 7.43 -18.23
N GLN A 118 3.38 6.12 -18.01
CA GLN A 118 4.46 5.14 -18.19
C GLN A 118 5.73 5.54 -17.43
N CYS A 119 5.62 6.08 -16.21
CA CYS A 119 6.80 6.45 -15.43
C CYS A 119 7.60 5.21 -15.05
N ARG A 120 8.86 5.14 -15.49
CA ARG A 120 9.74 3.99 -15.21
C ARG A 120 10.29 4.01 -13.78
N CYS A 121 10.05 5.11 -13.11
CA CYS A 121 10.44 5.43 -11.76
C CYS A 121 9.51 4.81 -10.69
N ALA A 122 8.31 4.38 -11.06
CA ALA A 122 7.23 3.99 -10.15
C ALA A 122 6.74 2.57 -10.51
N PRO A 123 6.11 1.85 -9.57
CA PRO A 123 5.50 0.57 -9.91
C PRO A 123 4.30 0.80 -10.84
N ARG A 124 4.09 -0.11 -11.79
CA ARG A 124 2.86 -0.15 -12.57
C ARG A 124 1.68 -0.58 -11.71
N LEU A 125 0.51 0.00 -11.97
CA LEU A 125 -0.76 -0.42 -11.39
C LEU A 125 -1.39 -1.47 -12.31
N MET A 126 -1.17 -2.74 -11.99
CA MET A 126 -1.59 -3.86 -12.85
C MET A 126 -3.07 -4.23 -12.66
N GLY A 127 -3.71 -3.79 -11.59
CA GLY A 127 -5.15 -4.01 -11.37
C GLY A 127 -5.66 -3.47 -10.05
N VAL A 128 -6.95 -3.17 -9.99
CA VAL A 128 -7.67 -2.75 -8.78
C VAL A 128 -8.93 -3.60 -8.65
N VAL A 129 -9.19 -4.09 -7.44
CA VAL A 129 -10.41 -4.83 -7.11
C VAL A 129 -11.00 -4.24 -5.84
N GLU A 130 -12.24 -3.80 -5.92
CA GLU A 130 -13.01 -3.28 -4.80
C GLU A 130 -14.08 -4.29 -4.40
N ARG A 131 -14.21 -4.54 -3.10
CA ARG A 131 -15.20 -5.46 -2.55
C ARG A 131 -15.77 -4.90 -1.25
N ALA A 132 -16.95 -5.39 -0.90
CA ALA A 132 -17.45 -5.28 0.46
C ALA A 132 -16.84 -6.37 1.34
N GLN A 133 -16.55 -6.03 2.58
CA GLN A 133 -16.18 -6.96 3.64
C GLN A 133 -17.31 -7.94 3.93
N GLY A 134 -16.97 -9.19 4.23
CA GLY A 134 -17.89 -10.26 4.62
C GLY A 134 -18.37 -10.16 6.07
N ASP A 135 -19.29 -11.04 6.46
CA ASP A 135 -19.99 -10.99 7.75
C ASP A 135 -19.08 -11.18 8.98
N THR A 136 -17.91 -11.80 8.78
CA THR A 136 -16.91 -12.09 9.81
C THR A 136 -15.77 -11.06 9.87
N ASP A 137 -15.70 -10.16 8.89
CA ASP A 137 -14.61 -9.19 8.79
C ASP A 137 -14.73 -8.08 9.85
N PRO A 138 -13.69 -7.25 10.06
CA PRO A 138 -13.69 -6.20 11.07
C PRO A 138 -14.87 -5.23 10.94
N VAL A 139 -15.27 -4.86 9.73
CA VAL A 139 -16.44 -4.03 9.45
C VAL A 139 -17.25 -4.67 8.33
N PRO A 140 -18.22 -5.55 8.65
CA PRO A 140 -19.04 -6.22 7.64
C PRO A 140 -19.75 -5.22 6.73
N GLY A 141 -19.66 -5.44 5.42
CA GLY A 141 -20.18 -4.51 4.42
C GLY A 141 -19.35 -3.23 4.24
N GLY A 142 -18.22 -3.05 4.94
CA GLY A 142 -17.27 -1.95 4.75
C GLY A 142 -16.38 -2.16 3.52
N PHE A 143 -15.56 -1.16 3.17
CA PHE A 143 -14.67 -1.26 2.01
C PHE A 143 -13.53 -2.27 2.25
N LEU A 144 -13.15 -2.95 1.17
CA LEU A 144 -11.99 -3.81 1.07
C LEU A 144 -11.43 -3.72 -0.36
N THR A 145 -10.34 -2.96 -0.52
CA THR A 145 -9.74 -2.68 -1.82
C THR A 145 -8.38 -3.35 -1.94
N TYR A 146 -8.15 -4.04 -3.05
CA TYR A 146 -6.89 -4.67 -3.41
C TYR A 146 -6.28 -3.96 -4.61
N LEU A 147 -5.01 -3.59 -4.50
CA LEU A 147 -4.22 -3.01 -5.58
C LEU A 147 -3.10 -3.99 -5.95
N LEU A 148 -3.09 -4.46 -7.19
CA LEU A 148 -2.01 -5.27 -7.74
C LEU A 148 -0.96 -4.37 -8.36
N LEU A 149 0.25 -4.40 -7.82
CA LEU A 149 1.35 -3.55 -8.22
C LEU A 149 2.54 -4.37 -8.70
N GLU A 150 3.27 -3.83 -9.66
CA GLU A 150 4.58 -4.36 -10.03
C GLU A 150 5.49 -4.42 -8.80
N LYS A 151 6.16 -5.56 -8.61
CA LYS A 151 7.24 -5.68 -7.63
C LYS A 151 8.47 -4.96 -8.18
N LEU A 152 8.84 -3.84 -7.55
CA LEU A 152 10.04 -3.10 -7.92
C LEU A 152 11.31 -3.91 -7.64
N PRO A 153 12.33 -3.82 -8.51
CA PRO A 153 13.64 -4.40 -8.25
C PRO A 153 14.42 -3.57 -7.23
N GLY A 154 15.57 -4.11 -6.83
CA GLY A 154 16.55 -3.40 -6.03
C GLY A 154 16.35 -3.49 -4.52
N LYS A 155 17.22 -2.79 -3.80
CA LYS A 155 17.27 -2.79 -2.34
C LYS A 155 16.53 -1.57 -1.80
N LYS A 156 15.60 -1.80 -0.87
CA LYS A 156 14.92 -0.71 -0.15
C LYS A 156 15.94 0.20 0.52
N MET A 157 15.83 1.49 0.28
CA MET A 157 16.71 2.51 0.86
C MET A 157 16.54 2.55 2.39
N GLY A 158 17.65 2.75 3.09
CA GLY A 158 17.70 2.70 4.56
C GLY A 158 19.05 3.16 5.10
N PRO A 159 19.33 2.93 6.39
CA PRO A 159 20.55 3.40 7.05
C PRO A 159 21.85 3.00 6.34
N TRP A 160 21.86 1.84 5.68
CA TRP A 160 22.98 1.33 4.88
C TRP A 160 23.48 2.30 3.80
N PHE A 161 22.65 3.25 3.36
CA PHE A 161 23.07 4.30 2.45
C PHE A 161 24.24 5.13 3.01
N TRP A 162 24.31 5.31 4.33
CA TRP A 162 25.36 6.09 4.98
C TRP A 162 26.68 5.35 5.13
N ASP A 163 26.66 4.03 5.00
CA ASP A 163 27.85 3.17 5.05
C ASP A 163 28.63 3.19 3.72
N LEU A 164 27.99 3.67 2.64
CA LEU A 164 28.61 3.85 1.33
C LEU A 164 29.60 5.02 1.35
N ASP A 165 30.58 4.97 0.44
CA ASP A 165 31.50 6.09 0.27
C ASP A 165 30.78 7.33 -0.28
N ARG A 166 31.49 8.46 -0.30
CA ARG A 166 30.87 9.72 -0.77
C ARG A 166 30.49 9.65 -2.25
N ASP A 167 31.30 9.03 -3.09
CA ASP A 167 31.12 9.04 -4.53
C ASP A 167 29.93 8.18 -4.94
N GLU A 168 29.75 7.02 -4.30
CA GLU A 168 28.58 6.15 -4.45
C GLU A 168 27.30 6.86 -4.01
N ARG A 169 27.34 7.55 -2.86
CA ARG A 169 26.17 8.31 -2.37
C ARG A 169 25.81 9.45 -3.32
N ASP A 170 26.79 10.18 -3.83
CA ASP A 170 26.57 11.29 -4.76
C ASP A 170 26.02 10.79 -6.10
N LYS A 171 26.50 9.63 -6.57
CA LYS A 171 25.93 8.93 -7.72
C LYS A 171 24.47 8.52 -7.49
N MET A 172 24.15 7.91 -6.36
CA MET A 172 22.76 7.54 -6.03
C MET A 172 21.84 8.76 -5.91
N ARG A 173 22.33 9.87 -5.35
CA ARG A 173 21.59 11.15 -5.29
C ARG A 173 21.30 11.71 -6.67
N ALA A 174 22.23 11.58 -7.63
CA ALA A 174 22.00 11.98 -9.01
C ALA A 174 20.86 11.17 -9.65
N TYR A 175 20.84 9.84 -9.48
CA TYR A 175 19.73 9.01 -9.98
C TYR A 175 18.41 9.28 -9.28
N LEU A 176 18.42 9.59 -7.98
CA LEU A 176 17.24 10.04 -7.27
C LEU A 176 16.69 11.34 -7.88
N LYS A 177 17.56 12.31 -8.17
CA LYS A 177 17.17 13.56 -8.83
C LYS A 177 16.51 13.29 -10.18
N ASP A 178 17.10 12.40 -10.99
CA ASP A 178 16.55 12.06 -12.31
C ASP A 178 15.19 11.36 -12.19
N ALA A 179 15.06 10.39 -11.29
CA ALA A 179 13.79 9.69 -11.02
C ALA A 179 12.70 10.66 -10.54
N TRP A 180 13.05 11.59 -9.65
CA TRP A 180 12.14 12.62 -9.16
C TRP A 180 11.68 13.56 -10.27
N ILE A 181 12.60 14.01 -11.13
CA ILE A 181 12.27 14.85 -12.29
C ILE A 181 11.37 14.08 -13.26
N GLU A 182 11.64 12.79 -13.49
CA GLU A 182 10.76 11.93 -14.30
C GLU A 182 9.36 11.89 -13.69
N CYS A 183 9.19 11.49 -12.42
CA CYS A 183 7.89 11.48 -11.73
C CYS A 183 7.14 12.80 -11.93
N THR A 184 7.78 13.90 -11.55
CA THR A 184 7.13 15.22 -11.47
C THR A 184 6.78 15.78 -12.83
N ARG A 185 7.60 15.54 -13.85
CA ARG A 185 7.35 16.05 -15.21
C ARG A 185 6.32 15.22 -15.97
N THR A 186 6.31 13.89 -15.79
CA THR A 186 5.42 13.01 -16.56
C THR A 186 4.02 12.95 -15.96
N SER A 187 3.90 12.94 -14.64
CA SER A 187 2.62 12.73 -13.95
C SER A 187 2.07 13.95 -13.21
N GLN A 188 2.85 15.05 -13.11
CA GLN A 188 2.58 16.20 -12.23
C GLN A 188 2.46 15.86 -10.73
N TYR A 189 2.65 14.58 -10.38
CA TYR A 189 2.66 14.10 -9.02
C TYR A 189 4.04 14.30 -8.38
N ARG A 190 4.05 14.79 -7.13
CA ARG A 190 5.25 15.00 -6.33
C ARG A 190 5.32 13.92 -5.25
N PRO A 191 6.10 12.84 -5.44
CA PRO A 191 6.19 11.79 -4.44
C PRO A 191 6.79 12.32 -3.13
N LEU A 192 6.60 11.63 -2.01
CA LEU A 192 7.34 11.99 -0.80
C LEU A 192 8.78 11.47 -0.85
N SER A 193 9.73 12.32 -0.47
CA SER A 193 11.15 11.99 -0.38
C SER A 193 11.50 11.35 0.97
N SER A 194 11.13 10.08 1.17
CA SER A 194 11.58 9.30 2.33
C SER A 194 12.36 8.06 1.89
N PRO A 195 13.53 7.75 2.49
CA PRO A 195 14.29 6.53 2.20
C PRO A 195 13.44 5.26 2.28
N SER A 196 12.50 5.20 3.23
CA SER A 196 11.60 4.05 3.36
C SER A 196 10.65 3.84 2.16
N LYS A 197 10.61 4.77 1.22
CA LYS A 197 9.71 4.83 0.04
C LYS A 197 10.49 4.70 -1.27
N MET A 198 11.76 4.29 -1.20
CA MET A 198 12.63 4.25 -2.36
C MET A 198 13.39 2.93 -2.44
N PHE A 199 13.64 2.48 -3.65
CA PHE A 199 14.41 1.27 -3.95
C PHE A 199 15.55 1.62 -4.90
N TRP A 200 16.76 1.24 -4.51
CA TRP A 200 17.94 1.37 -5.35
C TRP A 200 18.18 0.07 -6.11
N ASP A 201 18.01 0.10 -7.42
CA ASP A 201 18.40 -0.99 -8.31
C ASP A 201 19.82 -0.73 -8.84
N ALA A 202 20.80 -1.39 -8.22
CA ALA A 202 22.19 -1.29 -8.61
C ALA A 202 22.46 -1.88 -10.01
N SER A 203 21.65 -2.85 -10.46
CA SER A 203 21.85 -3.54 -11.74
C SER A 203 21.53 -2.64 -12.92
N THR A 204 20.50 -1.81 -12.79
CA THR A 204 20.08 -0.84 -13.81
C THR A 204 20.49 0.60 -13.48
N GLN A 205 21.16 0.81 -12.34
CA GLN A 205 21.52 2.11 -11.79
C GLN A 205 20.31 3.05 -11.75
N ARG A 206 19.22 2.59 -11.14
CA ARG A 206 17.96 3.32 -11.07
C ARG A 206 17.45 3.47 -9.66
N MET A 207 16.89 4.64 -9.37
CA MET A 207 16.09 4.86 -8.18
C MET A 207 14.62 4.69 -8.53
N HIS A 208 13.93 3.81 -7.84
CA HIS A 208 12.49 3.66 -7.92
C HIS A 208 11.84 4.29 -6.70
N VAL A 209 10.72 4.96 -6.91
CA VAL A 209 9.91 5.61 -5.90
C VAL A 209 8.64 4.79 -5.73
N PHE A 210 8.48 4.24 -4.54
CA PHE A 210 7.31 3.50 -4.11
C PHE A 210 6.61 4.32 -3.04
N ASP A 211 5.66 5.15 -3.44
CA ASP A 211 4.97 5.94 -2.43
C ASP A 211 4.08 5.03 -1.58
N HIS A 212 4.42 4.94 -0.30
CA HIS A 212 3.54 4.37 0.70
C HIS A 212 2.82 5.47 1.49
N SER A 213 2.85 6.75 1.14
CA SER A 213 2.33 7.78 2.04
C SER A 213 0.80 7.88 2.04
N MET A 214 0.25 7.58 3.20
CA MET A 214 -0.66 8.47 3.88
C MET A 214 0.12 8.87 5.14
N MET A 215 0.30 10.18 5.36
CA MET A 215 1.12 10.73 6.44
C MET A 215 0.67 10.26 7.82
N THR A 216 1.66 10.13 8.71
CA THR A 216 1.57 10.29 10.18
C THR A 216 1.12 11.69 10.56
#